data_AF-A0AAW5P037-F1
#
_entry.id   AF-A0AAW5P037-F1
#
_cell.length_a   1.000
_cell.length_b   1.000
_cell.length_c   1.000
_cell.angle_alpha   90.00
_cell.angle_beta   90.00
_cell.angle_gamma   90.00
#
_symmetry.space_group_name_H-M   'P 1'
#
loop_
_entity.id
_entity.type
_entity.pdbx_description
1 polymer ?
#
loop_
_entity_poly.entity_id
_entity_poly.type
_entity_poly.pdbx_seq_one_letter_code
_entity_poly.pdbx_strand_id
1 'polypeptide(L)'
;MTRIGWIIIGILVYFLLGWILKDIVFSIITIESDTTMGDILKYEQIVYSALTAIYIIIMDVVQGDENGDSGLPIMLVIATYFGARFLPLSMGSVILYSVLNIVAIIWGACELKKD
;
A
#
# COMPACT_ATOMS: atom_id res chain seq x y z
N MET A 1 -20.07 1.16 9.70
CA MET A 1 -19.72 0.24 8.59
C MET A 1 -19.28 -1.11 9.15
N THR A 2 -19.56 -2.21 8.46
CA THR A 2 -19.07 -3.56 8.83
C THR A 2 -17.57 -3.69 8.53
N ARG A 3 -16.87 -4.61 9.19
CA ARG A 3 -15.44 -4.91 8.95
C ARG A 3 -15.15 -5.14 7.46
N ILE A 4 -16.05 -5.89 6.81
CA ILE A 4 -16.01 -6.21 5.38
C ILE A 4 -16.12 -4.95 4.51
N GLY A 5 -16.93 -3.97 4.89
CA GLY A 5 -17.09 -2.72 4.14
C GLY A 5 -15.78 -1.94 4.03
N TRP A 6 -15.02 -1.86 5.13
CA TRP A 6 -13.71 -1.22 5.15
C TRP A 6 -12.69 -1.98 4.28
N ILE A 7 -12.67 -3.30 4.33
CA ILE A 7 -11.79 -4.10 3.45
C ILE A 7 -12.08 -3.83 1.97
N ILE A 8 -13.35 -3.82 1.57
CA ILE A 8 -13.76 -3.57 0.19
C ILE A 8 -13.33 -2.17 -0.26
N ILE A 9 -13.55 -1.16 0.58
CA ILE A 9 -13.13 0.22 0.30
C ILE A 9 -11.60 0.29 0.17
N GLY A 10 -10.87 -0.36 1.07
CA GLY A 10 -9.40 -0.38 1.02
C GLY A 10 -8.85 -1.01 -0.25
N ILE A 11 -9.43 -2.13 -0.69
CA ILE A 11 -9.06 -2.77 -1.96
C ILE A 11 -9.38 -1.85 -3.15
N LEU A 12 -10.55 -1.21 -3.17
CA LEU A 12 -10.91 -0.27 -4.23
C LEU A 12 -9.98 0.94 -4.28
N VAL A 13 -9.66 1.53 -3.13
CA VAL A 13 -8.68 2.62 -3.01
C VAL A 13 -7.32 2.15 -3.53
N TYR A 14 -6.85 0.98 -3.10
CA TYR A 14 -5.57 0.44 -3.50
C TYR A 14 -5.45 0.32 -5.03
N PHE A 15 -6.42 -0.30 -5.70
CA PHE A 15 -6.36 -0.49 -7.16
C PHE A 15 -6.70 0.77 -7.95
N LEU A 16 -7.77 1.50 -7.61
CA LEU A 16 -8.25 2.63 -8.41
C LEU A 16 -7.42 3.90 -8.18
N LEU A 17 -7.26 4.31 -6.91
CA LEU A 17 -6.46 5.49 -6.60
C LEU A 17 -4.97 5.23 -6.82
N GLY A 18 -4.49 4.03 -6.52
CA GLY A 18 -3.10 3.65 -6.82
C GLY A 18 -2.77 3.73 -8.31
N TRP A 19 -3.69 3.28 -9.17
CA TRP A 19 -3.54 3.37 -10.62
C TRP A 19 -3.48 4.81 -11.14
N ILE A 20 -4.33 5.70 -10.62
CA ILE A 20 -4.31 7.12 -10.99
C ILE A 20 -3.06 7.82 -10.46
N LEU A 21 -2.70 7.58 -9.19
CA LEU A 21 -1.57 8.23 -8.54
C LEU A 21 -0.24 7.86 -9.19
N LYS A 22 -0.03 6.60 -9.57
CA LYS A 22 1.22 6.22 -10.25
C LYS A 22 1.37 6.95 -11.59
N ASP A 23 0.28 7.14 -12.33
CA ASP A 23 0.31 7.82 -13.63
C ASP A 23 0.61 9.31 -13.47
N ILE A 24 0.07 9.94 -12.41
CA ILE A 24 0.42 11.32 -12.04
C ILE A 24 1.90 11.43 -11.68
N VAL A 25 2.41 10.52 -10.84
CA VAL A 25 3.82 10.54 -10.42
C VAL A 25 4.74 10.33 -11.64
N PHE A 26 4.40 9.40 -12.53
CA PHE A 26 5.12 9.17 -13.78
C PHE A 26 5.08 10.37 -14.73
N SER A 27 4.02 11.17 -14.68
CA SER A 27 3.92 12.42 -15.44
C SER A 27 4.77 13.55 -14.86
N ILE A 28 5.19 13.48 -13.59
CA ILE A 28 5.97 14.54 -12.92
C ILE A 28 7.46 14.22 -12.94
N ILE A 29 7.85 12.95 -12.77
CA ILE A 29 9.25 12.56 -12.91
C ILE A 29 9.67 12.76 -14.37
N THR A 30 10.78 13.46 -14.59
CA THR A 30 11.37 13.59 -15.91
C THR A 30 11.89 12.22 -16.33
N ILE A 31 11.10 11.47 -17.11
CA ILE A 31 11.54 10.21 -17.68
C ILE A 31 12.54 10.54 -18.79
N GLU A 32 13.80 10.70 -18.42
CA GLU A 32 14.94 10.85 -19.34
C GLU A 32 15.38 9.47 -19.87
N SER A 33 16.21 9.46 -20.92
CA SER A 33 16.69 8.23 -21.58
C SER A 33 17.45 7.27 -20.66
N ASP A 34 17.94 7.76 -19.52
CA ASP A 34 18.65 6.95 -18.50
C ASP A 34 17.72 6.35 -17.45
N THR A 35 16.40 6.62 -17.51
CA THR A 35 15.43 6.07 -16.55
C THR A 35 15.25 4.58 -16.81
N THR A 36 15.70 3.74 -15.88
CA THR A 36 15.58 2.28 -16.03
C THR A 36 14.19 1.79 -15.65
N MET A 37 13.77 0.63 -16.19
CA MET A 37 12.54 -0.05 -15.73
C MET A 37 12.54 -0.34 -14.22
N GLY A 38 13.73 -0.51 -13.64
CA GLY A 38 13.90 -0.68 -12.21
C GLY A 38 13.51 0.56 -11.41
N ASP A 39 13.75 1.75 -11.94
CA ASP A 39 13.45 3.00 -11.24
C ASP A 39 11.96 3.33 -11.32
N ILE A 40 11.33 3.09 -12.47
CA ILE A 40 9.87 3.21 -12.65
C ILE A 40 9.13 2.33 -11.65
N LEU A 41 9.54 1.06 -11.50
CA LEU A 41 8.91 0.13 -10.57
C LEU A 41 9.12 0.51 -9.09
N LYS A 42 10.26 1.12 -8.73
CA LYS A 42 10.46 1.66 -7.38
C LYS A 42 9.49 2.80 -7.09
N TYR A 43 9.29 3.73 -8.05
CA TYR A 43 8.32 4.81 -7.88
C TYR A 43 6.90 4.26 -7.74
N GLU A 44 6.53 3.26 -8.55
CA GLU A 44 5.24 2.59 -8.43
C GLU A 44 5.06 1.99 -7.03
N GLN A 45 6.03 1.23 -6.55
CA GLN A 45 6.01 0.66 -5.19
C GLN A 45 5.86 1.75 -4.12
N ILE A 46 6.63 2.85 -4.21
CA ILE A 46 6.49 3.96 -3.25
C ILE A 46 5.05 4.50 -3.22
N VAL A 47 4.43 4.69 -4.38
CA VAL A 47 3.05 5.19 -4.47
C VAL A 47 2.06 4.24 -3.79
N TYR A 48 2.11 2.94 -4.12
CA TYR A 48 1.17 1.97 -3.55
C TYR A 48 1.40 1.73 -2.05
N SER A 49 2.65 1.68 -1.56
CA SER A 49 2.93 1.58 -0.12
C SER A 49 2.47 2.82 0.62
N ALA A 50 2.75 4.03 0.10
CA ALA A 50 2.34 5.28 0.73
C ALA A 50 0.81 5.37 0.81
N LEU A 51 0.11 5.03 -0.28
CA LEU A 51 -1.35 4.99 -0.31
C LEU A 51 -1.91 4.01 0.73
N THR A 52 -1.32 2.83 0.84
CA THR A 52 -1.74 1.79 1.81
C THR A 52 -1.55 2.27 3.25
N ALA A 53 -0.40 2.85 3.57
CA ALA A 53 -0.13 3.38 4.89
C ALA A 53 -1.09 4.54 5.26
N ILE A 54 -1.29 5.49 4.33
CA ILE A 54 -2.24 6.59 4.51
C ILE A 54 -3.66 6.06 4.75
N TYR A 55 -4.07 5.05 3.99
CA TYR A 55 -5.39 4.44 4.15
C TYR A 55 -5.57 3.82 5.54
N ILE A 56 -4.57 3.07 6.03
CA ILE A 56 -4.59 2.48 7.37
C ILE A 56 -4.66 3.57 8.45
N ILE A 57 -3.90 4.67 8.30
CA ILE A 57 -3.93 5.80 9.24
C ILE A 57 -5.31 6.48 9.24
N ILE A 58 -5.91 6.73 8.07
CA ILE A 58 -7.26 7.31 7.99
C ILE A 58 -8.28 6.38 8.65
N MET A 59 -8.15 5.07 8.40
CA MET A 59 -9.02 4.07 9.00
C MET A 59 -8.90 4.07 10.53
N ASP A 60 -7.69 4.16 11.06
CA ASP A 60 -7.40 4.24 12.50
C ASP A 60 -8.04 5.49 13.12
N VAL A 61 -7.78 6.67 12.55
CA VAL A 61 -8.34 7.95 13.00
C VAL A 61 -9.87 7.97 12.94
N VAL A 62 -10.47 7.41 11.88
CA VAL A 62 -11.94 7.40 11.71
C VAL A 62 -12.62 6.38 12.63
N GLN A 63 -11.97 5.25 12.92
CA GLN A 63 -12.54 4.25 13.84
C GLN A 63 -12.37 4.64 15.30
N GLY A 64 -11.41 5.50 15.64
CA GLY A 64 -11.30 6.08 16.99
C GLY A 64 -11.11 5.03 18.09
N ASP A 65 -10.64 3.83 17.74
CA ASP A 65 -10.44 2.74 18.68
C ASP A 65 -9.11 2.96 19.40
N GLU A 66 -9.20 3.33 20.68
CA GLU A 66 -8.06 3.60 21.55
C GLU A 66 -7.13 2.38 21.76
N ASN A 67 -7.57 1.18 21.34
CA ASN A 67 -6.85 -0.09 21.49
C ASN A 67 -6.50 -0.80 20.16
N GLY A 68 -6.81 -0.18 19.02
CA GLY A 68 -6.45 -0.71 17.71
C GLY A 68 -4.97 -0.49 17.41
N ASP A 69 -4.16 -1.55 17.40
CA ASP A 69 -2.72 -1.42 17.09
C ASP A 69 -2.50 -1.28 15.57
N SER A 70 -2.75 -0.09 15.02
CA SER A 70 -2.42 0.24 13.62
C SER A 70 -0.93 0.15 13.31
N GLY A 71 -0.07 0.07 14.34
CA GLY A 71 1.38 0.00 14.21
C GLY A 71 1.86 -1.26 13.48
N LEU A 72 1.24 -2.42 13.75
CA LEU A 72 1.61 -3.69 13.13
C LEU A 72 1.33 -3.74 11.61
N PRO A 73 0.13 -3.35 11.12
CA PRO A 73 -0.14 -3.22 9.69
C PRO A 73 0.79 -2.21 9.00
N ILE A 74 1.07 -1.06 9.63
CA ILE A 74 1.96 -0.04 9.08
C ILE A 74 3.40 -0.58 9.00
N MET A 75 3.86 -1.28 10.04
CA MET A 75 5.18 -1.93 10.04
C MET A 75 5.28 -2.98 8.94
N LEU A 76 4.21 -3.73 8.65
CA LEU A 76 4.17 -4.68 7.53
C LEU A 76 4.31 -3.97 6.17
N VAL A 77 3.67 -2.82 5.97
CA VAL A 77 3.82 -2.00 4.76
C VAL A 77 5.27 -1.52 4.61
N ILE A 78 5.89 -1.05 5.69
CA ILE A 78 7.30 -0.61 5.70
C ILE A 78 8.23 -1.78 5.39
N ALA A 79 8.03 -2.93 6.04
CA ALA A 79 8.82 -4.14 5.79
C ALA A 79 8.67 -4.63 4.34
N THR A 80 7.47 -4.55 3.78
CA THR A 80 7.18 -4.91 2.39
C THR A 80 7.90 -3.98 1.42
N TYR A 81 7.91 -2.66 1.70
CA TYR A 81 8.67 -1.68 0.91
C TYR A 81 10.18 -1.95 0.94
N PHE A 82 10.76 -2.19 2.12
CA PHE A 82 12.18 -2.53 2.22
C PHE A 82 12.50 -3.88 1.56
N GLY A 83 11.66 -4.89 1.76
CA GLY A 83 11.81 -6.22 1.16
C GLY A 83 11.80 -6.18 -0.37
N ALA A 84 10.94 -5.35 -0.97
CA ALA A 84 10.90 -5.15 -2.42
C ALA A 84 12.21 -4.62 -2.99
N ARG A 85 13.00 -3.89 -2.19
CA ARG A 85 14.30 -3.35 -2.59
C ARG A 85 15.43 -4.41 -2.61
N PHE A 86 15.24 -5.51 -1.89
CA PHE A 86 16.20 -6.63 -1.85
C PHE A 86 15.83 -7.77 -2.81
N LEU A 87 14.60 -7.82 -3.30
CA LEU A 87 14.16 -8.84 -4.23
C LEU A 87 14.57 -8.49 -5.67
N PRO A 88 14.93 -9.48 -6.50
CA PRO A 88 15.17 -9.25 -7.92
C PRO A 88 13.90 -8.73 -8.59
N LEU A 89 14.07 -7.81 -9.55
CA LEU A 89 12.98 -7.31 -10.39
C LEU A 89 12.42 -8.48 -11.22
N SER A 90 11.25 -8.98 -10.82
CA SER A 90 10.57 -10.10 -11.44
C SER A 90 9.06 -9.89 -11.31
N MET A 91 8.29 -10.39 -12.28
CA MET A 91 6.83 -10.41 -12.17
C MET A 91 6.36 -11.07 -10.87
N GLY A 92 7.08 -12.08 -10.39
CA GLY A 92 6.78 -12.73 -9.11
C GLY A 92 6.96 -11.83 -7.88
N SER A 93 7.99 -10.97 -7.87
CA SER A 93 8.22 -10.04 -6.75
C SER A 93 7.21 -8.89 -6.75
N VAL A 94 6.79 -8.43 -7.94
CA VAL A 94 5.71 -7.45 -8.08
C VAL A 94 4.39 -8.00 -7.54
N ILE A 95 4.02 -9.23 -7.89
CA ILE A 95 2.81 -9.88 -7.37
C ILE A 95 2.89 -10.05 -5.85
N LEU A 96 4.02 -10.53 -5.32
CA LEU A 96 4.23 -10.70 -3.87
C LEU A 96 4.04 -9.37 -3.12
N TYR A 97 4.61 -8.29 -3.67
CA TYR A 97 4.50 -6.96 -3.10
C TYR A 97 3.05 -6.46 -3.04
N SER A 98 2.27 -6.64 -4.10
CA SER A 98 0.84 -6.29 -4.09
C SER A 98 0.05 -7.13 -3.09
N VAL A 99 0.30 -8.43 -3.02
CA VAL A 99 -0.35 -9.33 -2.06
C VAL A 99 -0.08 -8.88 -0.62
N LEU A 100 1.16 -8.55 -0.28
CA LEU A 100 1.53 -8.12 1.07
C LEU A 100 0.87 -6.79 1.47
N ASN A 101 0.75 -5.82 0.55
CA ASN A 101 -0.01 -4.59 0.83
C ASN A 101 -1.51 -4.87 1.04
N ILE A 102 -2.11 -5.75 0.25
CA ILE A 102 -3.52 -6.16 0.43
C ILE A 102 -3.71 -6.88 1.77
N VAL A 103 -2.76 -7.74 2.17
CA VAL A 103 -2.77 -8.38 3.49
C VAL A 103 -2.70 -7.34 4.60
N ALA A 104 -1.88 -6.29 4.46
CA ALA A 104 -1.82 -5.19 5.43
C ALA A 104 -3.16 -4.45 5.56
N ILE A 105 -3.88 -4.23 4.45
CA ILE A 105 -5.22 -3.61 4.46
C ILE A 105 -6.22 -4.50 5.20
N ILE A 106 -6.23 -5.80 4.91
CA ILE A 106 -7.12 -6.78 5.56
C ILE A 106 -6.81 -6.87 7.05
N TRP A 107 -5.53 -6.93 7.40
CA TRP A 107 -5.07 -6.97 8.79
C TRP A 107 -5.47 -5.70 9.54
N GLY A 108 -5.19 -4.51 8.98
CA GLY A 108 -5.56 -3.23 9.57
C GLY A 108 -7.07 -3.14 9.83
N ALA A 109 -7.90 -3.56 8.88
CA ALA A 109 -9.35 -3.61 9.08
C ALA A 109 -9.80 -4.63 10.15
N CYS A 110 -9.04 -5.71 10.37
CA CYS A 110 -9.32 -6.71 11.40
C CYS A 110 -8.91 -6.26 12.81
N GLU A 111 -7.76 -5.59 12.95
CA GLU A 111 -7.24 -5.13 14.25
C GLU A 111 -7.94 -3.87 14.74
N LEU A 112 -8.22 -2.92 13.86
CA LEU A 112 -8.87 -1.64 14.19
C LEU A 112 -10.37 -1.77 14.46
N LYS A 113 -10.91 -2.97 14.33
CA LYS A 113 -12.30 -3.25 14.62
C LYS A 113 -12.42 -4.54 15.42
N LYS A 114 -12.11 -4.49 16.72
CA LYS A 114 -12.62 -5.48 17.66
C LYS A 114 -14.11 -5.17 17.87
N ASP A 115 -14.96 -6.17 17.66
CA ASP A 115 -16.39 -6.07 17.96
C ASP A 115 -16.65 -5.67 19.41
#